data_AF-A0A517Z6W0-F1
#
_entry.id   AF-A0A517Z6W0-F1
#
_cell.length_a   1.000
_cell.length_b   1.000
_cell.length_c   1.000
_cell.angle_alpha   90.00
_cell.angle_beta   90.00
_cell.angle_gamma   90.00
#
_symmetry.space_group_name_H-M   'P 1'
#
loop_
_entity.id
_entity.type
_entity.pdbx_description
1 polymer ?
#
loop_
_entity_poly.entity_id
_entity_poly.type
_entity_poly.pdbx_seq_one_letter_code
_entity_poly.pdbx_strand_id
1 'polypeptide(L)'
;MGMDEWEAQHEAAREEYEREVEQRTLSEIKENAINYYFFYYGDDIQDRIRKRIDAAKELATSGFYGESLTSSMIAVELTIRWFLLRPLCEASFMSEDVADILVRQILPSRSGGADRDLLPKMLKEWGTDITSLELSDGSELWESVTKQFIVSRNRFIHRGETVERETAEGAVDAAERLLTEAIRIVTLFARRGEDGWAPTKCRRTIENM
;
A
#
# COMPACT_ATOMS: atom_id res chain seq x y z
N MET A 1 -33.44 -40.38 -16.46
CA MET A 1 -33.14 -38.95 -16.45
C MET A 1 -34.32 -38.26 -17.08
N GLY A 2 -35.18 -37.66 -16.26
CA GLY A 2 -36.37 -36.95 -16.74
C GLY A 2 -35.98 -35.65 -17.44
N MET A 3 -36.80 -35.17 -18.37
CA MET A 3 -36.59 -33.88 -19.03
C MET A 3 -36.42 -32.75 -18.00
N ASP A 4 -37.17 -32.82 -16.90
CA ASP A 4 -37.09 -31.89 -15.75
C ASP A 4 -35.74 -31.95 -15.00
N GLU A 5 -35.09 -33.12 -14.92
CA GLU A 5 -33.76 -33.24 -14.29
C GLU A 5 -32.65 -32.66 -15.19
N TRP A 6 -32.81 -32.79 -16.51
CA TRP A 6 -31.89 -32.22 -17.49
C TRP A 6 -32.00 -30.70 -17.55
N GLU A 7 -33.22 -30.15 -17.53
CA GLU A 7 -33.47 -28.70 -17.48
C GLU A 7 -32.92 -28.08 -16.19
N ALA A 8 -33.16 -28.71 -15.03
CA ALA A 8 -32.63 -28.24 -13.75
C ALA A 8 -31.09 -28.27 -13.69
N GLN A 9 -30.44 -29.30 -14.26
CA GLN A 9 -28.98 -29.33 -14.36
C GLN A 9 -28.43 -28.24 -15.29
N HIS A 10 -29.12 -27.97 -16.40
CA HIS A 10 -28.72 -26.94 -17.35
C HIS A 10 -28.88 -25.52 -16.79
N GLU A 11 -29.94 -25.28 -16.02
CA GLU A 11 -30.18 -24.01 -15.34
C GLU A 11 -29.16 -23.78 -14.22
N ALA A 12 -28.88 -24.80 -13.40
CA ALA A 12 -27.83 -24.72 -12.37
C ALA A 12 -26.44 -24.44 -12.97
N ALA A 13 -26.07 -25.13 -14.06
CA ALA A 13 -24.80 -24.89 -14.76
C ALA A 13 -24.73 -23.49 -15.38
N ARG A 14 -25.87 -22.97 -15.88
CA ARG A 14 -25.95 -21.62 -16.41
C ARG A 14 -25.79 -20.57 -15.32
N GLU A 15 -26.47 -20.73 -14.19
CA GLU A 15 -26.32 -19.82 -13.04
C GLU A 15 -24.88 -19.82 -12.49
N GLU A 16 -24.25 -20.99 -12.41
CA GLU A 16 -22.85 -21.11 -11.98
C GLU A 16 -21.91 -20.36 -12.94
N TYR A 17 -22.07 -20.59 -14.25
CA TYR A 17 -21.31 -19.86 -15.27
C TYR A 17 -21.55 -18.35 -15.23
N GLU A 18 -22.79 -17.90 -15.08
CA GLU A 18 -23.13 -16.47 -14.96
C GLU A 18 -22.44 -15.84 -13.73
N ARG A 19 -22.45 -16.53 -12.57
CA ARG A 19 -21.72 -16.08 -11.37
C ARG A 19 -20.21 -16.02 -11.58
N GLU A 20 -19.62 -17.01 -12.25
CA GLU A 20 -18.19 -17.01 -12.56
C GLU A 20 -17.80 -15.84 -13.47
N VAL A 21 -18.58 -15.56 -14.51
CA VAL A 21 -18.36 -14.43 -15.42
C VAL A 21 -18.50 -13.10 -14.70
N GLU A 22 -19.51 -12.94 -13.83
CA GLU A 22 -19.68 -11.74 -13.01
C GLU A 22 -18.48 -11.50 -12.08
N GLN A 23 -18.06 -12.54 -11.34
CA GLN A 23 -16.92 -12.43 -10.43
C GLN A 23 -15.62 -12.09 -11.17
N ARG A 24 -15.39 -12.73 -12.31
CA ARG A 24 -14.23 -12.45 -13.16
C ARG A 24 -14.25 -11.01 -13.67
N THR A 25 -15.39 -10.55 -14.17
CA THR A 25 -15.56 -9.18 -14.68
C THR A 25 -15.28 -8.15 -13.58
N LEU A 26 -15.81 -8.37 -12.37
CA LEU A 26 -15.54 -7.51 -11.22
C LEU A 26 -14.06 -7.51 -10.81
N SER A 27 -13.38 -8.65 -10.86
CA SER A 27 -11.94 -8.75 -10.58
C SER A 27 -11.12 -7.96 -11.62
N GLU A 28 -11.44 -8.13 -12.92
CA GLU A 28 -10.75 -7.45 -14.01
C GLU A 28 -10.92 -5.92 -13.91
N ILE A 29 -12.12 -5.43 -13.56
CA ILE A 29 -12.35 -3.99 -13.37
C ILE A 29 -11.52 -3.44 -12.20
N LYS A 30 -11.47 -4.16 -11.07
CA LYS A 30 -10.66 -3.77 -9.91
C LYS A 30 -9.17 -3.71 -10.24
N GLU A 31 -8.65 -4.70 -10.94
CA GLU A 31 -7.25 -4.77 -11.35
C GLU A 31 -6.90 -3.66 -12.35
N ASN A 32 -7.80 -3.35 -13.29
CA ASN A 32 -7.64 -2.25 -14.23
C ASN A 32 -7.60 -0.88 -13.53
N ALA A 33 -8.40 -0.67 -12.49
CA ALA A 33 -8.36 0.57 -11.70
C ALA A 33 -7.00 0.76 -11.01
N ILE A 34 -6.43 -0.31 -10.42
CA ILE A 34 -5.08 -0.29 -9.84
C ILE A 34 -4.04 0.04 -10.91
N ASN A 35 -4.09 -0.65 -12.05
CA ASN A 35 -3.17 -0.43 -13.16
C ASN A 35 -3.22 1.02 -13.67
N TYR A 36 -4.42 1.57 -13.82
CA TYR A 36 -4.63 2.95 -14.22
C TYR A 36 -3.97 3.91 -13.21
N TYR A 37 -4.21 3.74 -11.91
CA TYR A 37 -3.59 4.57 -10.88
C TYR A 37 -2.05 4.58 -10.98
N PHE A 38 -1.44 3.40 -11.05
CA PHE A 38 0.02 3.29 -11.11
C PHE A 38 0.60 3.74 -12.44
N PHE A 39 -0.15 3.64 -13.54
CA PHE A 39 0.25 4.19 -14.83
C PHE A 39 0.40 5.71 -14.78
N TYR A 40 -0.43 6.43 -14.04
CA TYR A 40 -0.31 7.89 -13.94
C TYR A 40 0.61 8.36 -12.82
N TYR A 41 0.63 7.67 -11.68
CA TYR A 41 1.27 8.20 -10.46
C TYR A 41 2.38 7.31 -9.90
N GLY A 42 2.52 6.07 -10.36
CA GLY A 42 3.35 5.05 -9.72
C GLY A 42 4.82 5.44 -9.60
N ASP A 43 5.44 5.82 -10.72
CA ASP A 43 6.86 6.19 -10.77
C ASP A 43 7.15 7.44 -9.90
N ASP A 44 6.30 8.47 -9.99
CA ASP A 44 6.45 9.70 -9.20
C ASP A 44 6.33 9.47 -7.69
N ILE A 45 5.36 8.65 -7.26
CA ILE A 45 5.19 8.33 -5.84
C ILE A 45 6.37 7.48 -5.37
N GLN A 46 6.77 6.47 -6.13
CA GLN A 46 7.89 5.60 -5.80
C GLN A 46 9.20 6.40 -5.65
N ASP A 47 9.47 7.33 -6.57
CA ASP A 47 10.65 8.18 -6.53
C ASP A 47 10.65 9.11 -5.32
N ARG A 48 9.49 9.67 -4.94
CA ARG A 48 9.36 10.48 -3.72
C ARG A 48 9.66 9.66 -2.47
N ILE A 49 9.18 8.41 -2.39
CA ILE A 49 9.45 7.51 -1.26
C ILE A 49 10.94 7.17 -1.20
N ARG A 50 11.55 6.78 -2.33
CA ARG A 50 12.98 6.44 -2.42
C ARG A 50 13.87 7.59 -1.97
N LYS A 51 13.61 8.81 -2.45
CA LYS A 51 14.35 10.01 -2.01
C LYS A 51 14.29 10.22 -0.49
N ARG A 52 13.20 9.86 0.17
CA ARG A 52 13.07 9.96 1.64
C ARG A 52 13.85 8.87 2.36
N ILE A 53 13.87 7.66 1.82
CA ILE A 53 14.68 6.55 2.32
C ILE A 53 16.17 6.89 2.19
N ASP A 54 16.61 7.37 1.02
CA ASP A 54 18.01 7.74 0.77
C ASP A 54 18.45 8.87 1.71
N ALA A 55 17.62 9.91 1.87
CA ALA A 55 17.88 10.96 2.85
C ALA A 55 17.95 10.42 4.30
N ALA A 56 17.10 9.46 4.67
CA ALA A 56 17.13 8.86 6.00
C ALA A 56 18.43 8.09 6.27
N LYS A 57 18.94 7.37 5.26
CA LYS A 57 20.24 6.67 5.32
C LYS A 57 21.41 7.63 5.47
N GLU A 58 21.43 8.71 4.70
CA GLU A 58 22.47 9.75 4.80
C GLU A 58 22.47 10.41 6.19
N LEU A 59 21.29 10.72 6.71
CA LEU A 59 21.12 11.29 8.05
C LEU A 59 21.59 10.32 9.15
N ALA A 60 21.24 9.04 9.05
CA ALA A 60 21.68 8.02 10.01
C ALA A 60 23.22 7.89 10.02
N THR A 61 23.82 7.81 8.84
CA THR A 61 25.28 7.70 8.67
C THR A 61 26.00 8.93 9.23
N SER A 62 25.36 10.10 9.16
CA SER A 62 25.88 11.37 9.67
C SER A 62 25.62 11.61 11.16
N GLY A 63 24.94 10.69 11.85
CA GLY A 63 24.63 10.79 13.28
C GLY A 63 23.37 11.61 13.62
N PHE A 64 22.59 12.02 12.62
CA PHE A 64 21.32 12.73 12.79
C PHE A 64 20.15 11.74 12.91
N TYR A 65 20.13 10.98 14.01
CA TYR A 65 19.23 9.84 14.18
C TYR A 65 17.75 10.23 14.27
N GLY A 66 17.42 11.38 14.88
CA GLY A 66 16.03 11.83 14.99
C GLY A 66 15.44 12.29 13.66
N GLU A 67 16.25 12.99 12.86
CA GLU A 67 15.92 13.41 11.51
C GLU A 67 15.83 12.20 10.57
N SER A 68 16.75 11.24 10.71
CA SER A 68 16.69 9.95 9.99
C SER A 68 15.38 9.22 10.29
N LEU A 69 15.04 9.01 11.56
CA LEU A 69 13.77 8.42 11.99
C LEU A 69 12.57 9.15 11.38
N THR A 70 12.59 10.48 11.40
CA THR A 70 11.51 11.30 10.83
C THR A 70 11.38 11.10 9.32
N SER A 71 12.49 11.09 8.58
CA SER A 71 12.49 10.86 7.14
C SER A 71 12.01 9.45 6.77
N SER A 72 12.45 8.43 7.53
CA SER A 72 11.96 7.06 7.38
C SER A 72 10.46 6.95 7.62
N MET A 73 9.94 7.60 8.66
CA MET A 73 8.50 7.57 8.95
C MET A 73 7.66 8.30 7.90
N ILE A 74 8.20 9.37 7.28
CA ILE A 74 7.57 10.00 6.11
C ILE A 74 7.51 9.02 4.95
N ALA A 75 8.59 8.29 4.66
CA ALA A 75 8.59 7.27 3.62
C ALA A 75 7.55 6.17 3.88
N VAL A 76 7.47 5.66 5.11
CA VAL A 76 6.44 4.69 5.53
C VAL A 76 5.02 5.24 5.32
N GLU A 77 4.77 6.47 5.74
CA GLU A 77 3.45 7.12 5.59
C GLU A 77 3.06 7.30 4.12
N LEU A 78 4.01 7.71 3.28
CA LEU A 78 3.79 7.83 1.83
C LEU A 78 3.49 6.47 1.19
N THR A 79 4.22 5.42 1.57
CA THR A 79 3.98 4.05 1.09
C THR A 79 2.58 3.56 1.49
N ILE A 80 2.20 3.71 2.76
CA ILE A 80 0.88 3.28 3.25
C ILE A 80 -0.23 4.02 2.52
N ARG A 81 -0.17 5.36 2.46
CA ARG A 81 -1.30 6.16 1.99
C ARG A 81 -1.43 6.19 0.48
N TRP A 82 -0.34 6.51 -0.20
CA TRP A 82 -0.37 6.80 -1.63
C TRP A 82 -0.01 5.58 -2.47
N PHE A 83 0.86 4.71 -1.96
CA PHE A 83 1.29 3.54 -2.71
C PHE A 83 0.44 2.29 -2.44
N LEU A 84 -0.35 2.25 -1.36
CA LEU A 84 -1.20 1.10 -1.04
C LEU A 84 -2.68 1.49 -0.87
N LEU A 85 -3.03 2.28 0.14
CA LEU A 85 -4.43 2.54 0.48
C LEU A 85 -5.20 3.22 -0.64
N ARG A 86 -4.65 4.31 -1.22
CA ARG A 86 -5.34 5.04 -2.29
C ARG A 86 -5.69 4.16 -3.49
N PRO A 87 -4.75 3.44 -4.14
CA PRO A 87 -5.10 2.56 -5.26
C PRO A 87 -6.08 1.44 -4.86
N LEU A 88 -5.96 0.87 -3.66
CA LEU A 88 -6.89 -0.14 -3.18
C LEU A 88 -8.31 0.42 -2.98
N CYS A 89 -8.43 1.65 -2.51
CA CYS A 89 -9.72 2.34 -2.37
C CYS A 89 -10.33 2.66 -3.75
N GLU A 90 -9.54 3.23 -4.67
CA GLU A 90 -10.00 3.52 -6.04
C GLU A 90 -10.53 2.26 -6.74
N ALA A 91 -9.83 1.13 -6.58
CA ALA A 91 -10.28 -0.15 -7.10
C ALA A 91 -11.54 -0.68 -6.40
N SER A 92 -11.64 -0.54 -5.07
CA SER A 92 -12.77 -1.09 -4.30
C SER A 92 -14.09 -0.37 -4.56
N PHE A 93 -14.06 0.93 -4.86
CA PHE A 93 -15.27 1.73 -5.03
C PHE A 93 -15.65 2.00 -6.49
N MET A 94 -14.79 1.64 -7.46
CA MET A 94 -15.04 1.78 -8.90
C MET A 94 -15.49 3.19 -9.33
N SER A 95 -15.20 4.19 -8.50
CA SER A 95 -15.55 5.60 -8.67
C SER A 95 -14.44 6.44 -8.05
N GLU A 96 -13.74 7.20 -8.89
CA GLU A 96 -12.66 8.10 -8.45
C GLU A 96 -13.17 9.13 -7.44
N ASP A 97 -14.38 9.68 -7.65
CA ASP A 97 -14.98 10.68 -6.75
C ASP A 97 -15.32 10.11 -5.36
N VAL A 98 -15.90 8.90 -5.31
CA VAL A 98 -16.23 8.23 -4.03
C VAL A 98 -14.96 7.78 -3.33
N ALA A 99 -13.98 7.28 -4.07
CA ALA A 99 -12.68 6.93 -3.53
C ALA A 99 -11.96 8.17 -2.99
N ASP A 100 -11.97 9.29 -3.70
CA ASP A 100 -11.36 10.55 -3.24
C ASP A 100 -12.10 11.10 -2.01
N ILE A 101 -13.43 11.03 -1.94
CA ILE A 101 -14.19 11.38 -0.73
C ILE A 101 -13.79 10.49 0.46
N LEU A 102 -13.70 9.17 0.27
CA LEU A 102 -13.35 8.23 1.34
C LEU A 102 -11.88 8.34 1.75
N VAL A 103 -10.97 8.47 0.80
CA VAL A 103 -9.56 8.78 1.03
C VAL A 103 -9.45 10.10 1.80
N ARG A 104 -10.20 11.14 1.42
CA ARG A 104 -10.27 12.43 2.13
C ARG A 104 -11.13 12.42 3.41
N GLN A 105 -11.83 11.33 3.75
CA GLN A 105 -12.54 11.22 5.03
C GLN A 105 -11.82 10.28 6.00
N ILE A 106 -11.14 9.27 5.48
CA ILE A 106 -10.41 8.27 6.25
C ILE A 106 -8.96 8.72 6.50
N LEU A 107 -8.29 9.31 5.51
CA LEU A 107 -6.87 9.67 5.61
C LEU A 107 -6.53 11.01 6.30
N PRO A 108 -7.39 12.05 6.40
CA PRO A 108 -6.97 13.31 7.02
C PRO A 108 -7.15 13.37 8.54
N SER A 109 -7.27 12.24 9.23
CA SER A 109 -7.20 12.27 10.69
C SER A 109 -5.77 12.64 11.12
N ARG A 110 -5.55 13.95 11.32
CA ARG A 110 -4.34 14.62 11.89
C ARG A 110 -3.86 14.06 13.24
N SER A 111 -4.41 12.94 13.70
CA SER A 111 -4.14 12.33 15.00
C SER A 111 -4.46 10.82 15.12
N GLY A 112 -4.87 10.10 14.06
CA GLY A 112 -5.73 8.92 14.28
C GLY A 112 -5.18 7.50 14.06
N GLY A 113 -4.17 7.26 13.22
CA GLY A 113 -3.76 5.89 12.89
C GLY A 113 -4.79 5.04 12.14
N ALA A 114 -5.88 5.66 11.64
CA ALA A 114 -6.91 4.98 10.86
C ALA A 114 -6.34 4.35 9.57
N ASP A 115 -5.30 4.95 8.98
CA ASP A 115 -4.55 4.38 7.86
C ASP A 115 -3.91 3.03 8.22
N ARG A 116 -3.33 2.94 9.42
CA ARG A 116 -2.71 1.73 9.96
C ARG A 116 -3.72 0.68 10.41
N ASP A 117 -4.91 1.08 10.83
CA ASP A 117 -5.97 0.11 11.15
C ASP A 117 -6.67 -0.43 9.89
N LEU A 118 -6.74 0.39 8.84
CA LEU A 118 -7.41 0.05 7.59
C LEU A 118 -6.55 -0.81 6.68
N LEU A 119 -5.26 -0.49 6.53
CA LEU A 119 -4.40 -1.15 5.53
C LEU A 119 -4.35 -2.68 5.68
N PRO A 120 -4.13 -3.28 6.87
CA PRO A 120 -4.12 -4.74 7.01
C PRO A 120 -5.45 -5.39 6.60
N LYS A 121 -6.57 -4.74 6.92
CA LYS A 121 -7.91 -5.23 6.55
C LYS A 121 -8.11 -5.19 5.05
N MET A 122 -7.75 -4.08 4.41
CA MET A 122 -7.80 -3.94 2.96
C MET A 122 -6.92 -5.00 2.29
N LEU A 123 -5.65 -5.16 2.69
CA LEU A 123 -4.76 -6.14 2.07
C LEU A 123 -5.25 -7.58 2.22
N LYS A 124 -5.92 -7.91 3.33
CA LYS A 124 -6.50 -9.24 3.55
C LYS A 124 -7.60 -9.58 2.53
N GLU A 125 -8.46 -8.61 2.17
CA GLU A 125 -9.45 -8.78 1.09
C GLU A 125 -8.79 -9.06 -0.27
N TRP A 126 -7.54 -8.63 -0.43
CA TRP A 126 -6.72 -8.86 -1.63
C TRP A 126 -5.75 -10.04 -1.47
N GLY A 127 -5.95 -10.89 -0.45
CA GLY A 127 -5.19 -12.11 -0.24
C GLY A 127 -3.75 -11.90 0.25
N THR A 128 -3.45 -10.74 0.83
CA THR A 128 -2.13 -10.38 1.36
C THR A 128 -2.19 -10.04 2.84
N ASP A 129 -1.18 -10.42 3.61
CA ASP A 129 -1.03 -10.02 5.01
C ASP A 129 0.29 -9.25 5.21
N ILE A 130 0.17 -8.00 5.67
CA ILE A 130 1.32 -7.13 5.95
C ILE A 130 1.84 -7.29 7.38
N THR A 131 1.04 -7.90 8.25
CA THR A 131 1.35 -8.04 9.68
C THR A 131 2.36 -9.14 9.95
N SER A 132 2.54 -10.06 9.02
CA SER A 132 3.53 -11.15 9.08
C SER A 132 4.91 -10.79 8.51
N LEU A 133 5.11 -9.53 8.11
CA LEU A 133 6.40 -9.07 7.60
C LEU A 133 7.39 -8.88 8.75
N GLU A 134 8.63 -9.32 8.55
CA GLU A 134 9.72 -9.18 9.50
C GLU A 134 10.77 -8.18 9.01
N LEU A 135 11.36 -7.45 9.97
CA LEU A 135 12.56 -6.65 9.78
C LEU A 135 13.82 -7.53 9.77
N SER A 136 14.95 -6.93 9.43
CA SER A 136 16.25 -7.60 9.35
C SER A 136 16.72 -8.17 10.70
N ASP A 137 16.22 -7.63 11.81
CA ASP A 137 16.47 -8.12 13.17
C ASP A 137 15.51 -9.22 13.64
N GLY A 138 14.53 -9.60 12.80
CA GLY A 138 13.50 -10.59 13.10
C GLY A 138 12.29 -10.05 13.86
N SER A 139 12.22 -8.75 14.15
CA SER A 139 11.02 -8.13 14.72
C SER A 139 9.91 -7.97 13.69
N GLU A 140 8.65 -7.97 14.14
CA GLU A 140 7.50 -7.76 13.25
C GLU A 140 7.45 -6.30 12.76
N LEU A 141 7.56 -6.11 11.44
CA LEU A 141 7.58 -4.80 10.79
C LEU A 141 6.40 -3.94 11.20
N TRP A 142 5.19 -4.51 11.17
CA TRP A 142 3.96 -3.76 11.43
C TRP A 142 3.87 -3.32 12.89
N GLU A 143 4.27 -4.19 13.82
CA GLU A 143 4.32 -3.85 15.24
C GLU A 143 5.38 -2.78 15.52
N SER A 144 6.58 -2.92 14.97
CA SER A 144 7.68 -1.95 15.11
C SER A 144 7.28 -0.56 14.59
N VAL A 145 6.65 -0.49 13.41
CA VAL A 145 6.12 0.78 12.86
C VAL A 145 5.07 1.39 13.78
N THR A 146 4.07 0.60 14.21
CA THR A 146 2.89 1.13 14.91
C THR A 146 3.15 1.47 16.37
N LYS A 147 3.98 0.68 17.08
CA LYS A 147 4.19 0.79 18.53
C LYS A 147 5.53 1.41 18.92
N GLN A 148 6.58 1.26 18.11
CA GLN A 148 7.92 1.75 18.45
C GLN A 148 8.25 3.03 17.69
N PHE A 149 8.35 2.97 16.36
CA PHE A 149 8.90 4.06 15.56
C PHE A 149 8.01 5.30 15.57
N ILE A 150 6.68 5.14 15.51
CA ILE A 150 5.75 6.27 15.64
C ILE A 150 5.87 6.94 17.01
N VAL A 151 5.95 6.15 18.09
CA VAL A 151 6.08 6.68 19.45
C VAL A 151 7.39 7.43 19.59
N SER A 152 8.50 6.86 19.14
CA SER A 152 9.82 7.49 19.15
C SER A 152 9.83 8.79 18.32
N ARG A 153 9.28 8.76 17.11
CA ARG A 153 9.18 9.94 16.23
C ARG A 153 8.37 11.05 16.89
N ASN A 154 7.24 10.73 17.51
CA ASN A 154 6.42 11.72 18.20
C ASN A 154 7.15 12.33 19.40
N ARG A 155 7.91 11.53 20.16
CA ARG A 155 8.73 12.05 21.27
C ARG A 155 9.85 12.96 20.76
N PHE A 156 10.56 12.57 19.70
CA PHE A 156 11.57 13.41 19.07
C PHE A 156 10.97 14.74 18.58
N ILE A 157 9.93 14.71 17.75
CA ILE A 157 9.35 15.92 17.14
C ILE A 157 8.71 16.84 18.18
N HIS A 158 7.95 16.29 19.13
CA HIS A 158 7.15 17.11 20.04
C HIS A 158 7.84 17.43 21.37
N ARG A 159 8.84 16.66 21.77
CA ARG A 159 9.53 16.82 23.06
C ARG A 159 11.03 17.05 22.92
N GLY A 160 11.60 16.91 21.73
CA GLY A 160 13.04 17.04 21.51
C GLY A 160 13.85 15.92 22.16
N GLU A 161 13.24 14.75 22.44
CA GLU A 161 13.95 13.59 23.00
C GLU A 161 14.98 13.05 22.00
N THR A 162 16.13 12.57 22.48
CA THR A 162 17.15 11.97 21.62
C THR A 162 16.69 10.62 21.07
N VAL A 163 17.06 10.31 19.84
CA VAL A 163 16.81 9.02 19.20
C VAL A 163 18.10 8.22 19.13
N GLU A 164 18.04 6.96 19.53
CA GLU A 164 19.18 6.03 19.46
C GLU A 164 19.42 5.55 18.03
N ARG A 165 20.69 5.24 17.72
CA ARG A 165 21.11 4.75 16.40
C ARG A 165 20.27 3.56 15.94
N GLU A 166 20.11 2.56 16.79
CA GLU A 166 19.38 1.32 16.48
C GLU A 166 17.92 1.60 16.10
N THR A 167 17.27 2.56 16.77
CA THR A 167 15.89 2.95 16.43
C THR A 167 15.82 3.63 15.06
N ALA A 168 16.81 4.48 14.73
CA ALA A 168 16.86 5.13 13.42
C ALA A 168 17.16 4.13 12.29
N GLU A 169 18.13 3.24 12.49
CA GLU A 169 18.48 2.18 11.53
C GLU A 169 17.33 1.20 11.32
N GLY A 170 16.65 0.77 12.38
CA GLY A 170 15.46 -0.07 12.29
C GLY A 170 14.30 0.61 11.55
N ALA A 171 14.12 1.93 11.72
CA ALA A 171 13.11 2.67 10.97
C ALA A 171 13.45 2.79 9.47
N VAL A 172 14.74 2.92 9.12
CA VAL A 172 15.20 2.87 7.71
C VAL A 172 14.89 1.50 7.12
N ASP A 173 15.27 0.42 7.80
CA ASP A 173 15.00 -0.96 7.37
C ASP A 173 13.49 -1.20 7.16
N ALA A 174 12.66 -0.72 8.09
CA ALA A 174 11.21 -0.80 7.97
C ALA A 174 10.67 -0.05 6.73
N ALA A 175 11.20 1.14 6.43
CA ALA A 175 10.79 1.90 5.25
C ALA A 175 11.17 1.19 3.94
N GLU A 176 12.38 0.61 3.87
CA GLU A 176 12.85 -0.16 2.73
C GLU A 176 12.07 -1.43 2.52
N ARG A 177 11.86 -2.19 3.60
CA ARG A 177 11.14 -3.45 3.54
C ARG A 177 9.68 -3.23 3.16
N LEU A 178 9.04 -2.23 3.75
CA LEU A 178 7.66 -1.88 3.44
C LEU A 178 7.51 -1.46 1.97
N LEU A 179 8.40 -0.61 1.44
CA LEU A 179 8.35 -0.23 0.02
C LEU A 179 8.56 -1.44 -0.90
N THR A 180 9.52 -2.31 -0.58
CA THR A 180 9.81 -3.51 -1.37
C THR A 180 8.58 -4.43 -1.44
N GLU A 181 7.96 -4.69 -0.29
CA GLU A 181 6.75 -5.50 -0.22
C GLU A 181 5.57 -4.80 -0.90
N ALA A 182 5.42 -3.49 -0.76
CA ALA A 182 4.37 -2.74 -1.43
C ALA A 182 4.47 -2.84 -2.96
N ILE A 183 5.69 -2.74 -3.51
CA ILE A 183 5.94 -2.96 -4.95
C ILE A 183 5.57 -4.39 -5.35
N ARG A 184 5.94 -5.39 -4.54
CA ARG A 184 5.58 -6.80 -4.81
C ARG A 184 4.07 -6.99 -4.85
N ILE A 185 3.37 -6.45 -3.85
CA ILE A 185 1.90 -6.51 -3.72
C ILE A 185 1.23 -5.88 -4.93
N VAL A 186 1.61 -4.65 -5.28
CA VAL A 186 1.06 -3.94 -6.44
C VAL A 186 1.36 -4.69 -7.74
N THR A 187 2.56 -5.24 -7.88
CA THR A 187 2.93 -6.03 -9.07
C THR A 187 2.10 -7.31 -9.19
N LEU A 188 1.75 -7.95 -8.06
CA LEU A 188 0.87 -9.12 -8.05
C LEU A 188 -0.54 -8.76 -8.53
N PHE A 189 -1.05 -7.58 -8.15
CA PHE A 189 -2.34 -7.10 -8.63
C PHE A 189 -2.29 -6.69 -10.10
N ALA A 190 -1.20 -6.04 -10.52
CA ALA A 190 -1.02 -5.51 -11.87
C ALA A 190 -0.84 -6.60 -12.95
N ARG A 191 -0.15 -7.71 -12.64
CA ARG A 191 0.18 -8.79 -13.60
C ARG A 191 -0.98 -9.66 -14.03
N ARG A 192 -2.18 -9.45 -13.49
CA ARG A 192 -3.38 -10.17 -13.93
C ARG A 192 -4.04 -9.53 -15.17
N GLY A 193 -3.59 -8.35 -15.59
CA GLY A 193 -3.87 -7.74 -16.91
C GLY A 193 -2.65 -7.79 -17.84
N GLU A 194 -2.86 -7.90 -19.16
CA GLU A 194 -1.80 -8.08 -20.18
C GLU A 194 -0.76 -6.93 -20.24
N ASP A 195 -1.09 -5.74 -19.73
CA ASP A 195 -0.25 -4.53 -19.76
C ASP A 195 0.11 -3.97 -18.36
N GLY A 196 0.28 -4.85 -17.36
CA GLY A 196 0.54 -4.46 -15.98
C GLY A 196 1.69 -3.44 -15.79
N TRP A 197 1.50 -2.51 -14.85
CA TRP A 197 2.53 -1.54 -14.46
C TRP A 197 3.84 -2.24 -14.07
N ALA A 198 4.97 -1.72 -14.58
CA ALA A 198 6.30 -2.14 -14.18
C ALA A 198 7.11 -0.89 -13.79
N PRO A 199 7.84 -0.91 -12.67
CA PRO A 199 8.73 0.19 -12.30
C PRO A 199 9.64 0.51 -13.49
N THR A 200 9.72 1.78 -13.91
CA THR A 200 10.46 2.34 -15.08
C THR A 200 9.74 2.41 -16.43
N LYS A 201 8.47 2.00 -16.55
CA LYS A 201 7.71 2.12 -17.82
C LYS A 201 6.93 3.43 -17.98
N CYS A 202 6.73 4.25 -16.96
CA CYS A 202 5.90 5.45 -17.07
C CYS A 202 6.70 6.70 -17.42
N ARG A 203 6.91 6.90 -18.73
CA ARG A 203 7.24 8.24 -19.26
C ARG A 203 5.96 9.03 -19.47
N ARG A 204 5.56 9.84 -18.49
CA ARG A 204 4.88 11.13 -18.77
C ARG A 204 5.07 12.11 -17.63
N THR A 205 5.80 13.17 -17.95
CA THR A 205 5.93 14.42 -17.20
C THR A 205 4.55 14.98 -16.89
N ILE A 206 4.17 15.02 -15.61
CA ILE A 206 3.08 15.91 -15.17
C ILE A 206 3.75 17.19 -14.68
N GLU A 207 3.87 18.16 -15.60
CA GLU A 207 4.03 19.56 -15.23
C GLU A 207 2.72 20.02 -14.56
N ASN A 208 2.85 20.53 -13.34
CA ASN A 208 1.84 21.24 -12.52
C ASN A 208 0.79 20.39 -11.78
N MET A 209 1.12 20.03 -10.53
CA MET A 209 0.21 20.11 -9.37
C MET A 209 0.98 20.65 -8.16
#